data_AF-A0A2P7QEZ0-F1
#
_entry.id   AF-A0A2P7QEZ0-F1
#
_cell.length_a   1.000
_cell.length_b   1.000
_cell.length_c   1.000
_cell.angle_alpha   90.00
_cell.angle_beta   90.00
_cell.angle_gamma   90.00
#
_symmetry.space_group_name_H-M   'P 1'
#
loop_
_entity.id
_entity.type
_entity.pdbx_description
1 polymer ?
#
loop_
_entity_poly.entity_id
_entity_poly.type
_entity_poly.pdbx_seq_one_letter_code
_entity_poly.pdbx_strand_id
1 'polypeptide(L)'
;MWKMSEIRDYVEYKIELCQDSHGRRSLRLTDTKTAGNRPDAIFETGVVSNDILRTRDLYLLSEEVRLVDGGQFEFDAHGIWFTKEEMDALDEEREVTWSTKSPPRLAPR
;
A
#
# COMPACT_ATOMS: atom_id res chain seq x y z
N MET A 1 7.16 7.17 -4.12
CA MET A 1 7.27 7.25 -2.65
C MET A 1 7.54 8.69 -2.25
N TRP A 2 6.99 9.14 -1.11
CA TRP A 2 7.22 10.48 -0.55
C TRP A 2 8.67 10.66 -0.05
N LYS A 3 9.03 11.91 0.21
CA LYS A 3 10.29 12.34 0.81
C LYS A 3 10.10 12.52 2.32
N MET A 4 11.18 12.31 3.06
CA MET A 4 11.18 12.50 4.52
C MET A 4 10.81 13.95 4.91
N SER A 5 11.24 14.94 4.11
CA SER A 5 10.93 16.36 4.31
C SER A 5 9.46 16.73 4.08
N GLU A 6 8.66 15.83 3.50
CA GLU A 6 7.22 16.05 3.29
C GLU A 6 6.39 15.67 4.53
N ILE A 7 6.98 14.93 5.49
CA ILE A 7 6.32 14.50 6.73
C ILE A 7 6.41 15.59 7.80
N ARG A 8 5.26 16.20 8.11
CA ARG A 8 5.14 17.26 9.13
C ARG A 8 4.76 16.65 10.48
N ASP A 9 5.43 17.07 11.55
CA ASP A 9 5.30 16.48 12.90
C ASP A 9 3.86 16.43 13.44
N TYR A 10 3.06 17.47 13.13
CA TYR A 10 1.70 17.63 13.66
C TYR A 10 0.61 17.28 12.66
N VAL A 11 0.96 16.59 11.58
CA VAL A 11 0.01 16.09 10.59
C VAL A 11 -0.06 14.58 10.73
N GLU A 12 -1.28 14.08 10.78
CA GLU A 12 -1.57 12.65 10.74
C GLU A 12 -1.71 12.24 9.28
N TYR A 13 -1.06 11.13 8.93
CA TYR A 13 -1.11 10.60 7.58
C TYR A 13 -1.63 9.18 7.59
N LYS A 14 -2.28 8.82 6.49
CA LYS A 14 -2.58 7.44 6.10
C LYS A 14 -1.89 7.14 4.78
N ILE A 15 -1.80 5.86 4.44
CA ILE A 15 -1.32 5.39 3.15
C ILE A 15 -2.48 4.77 2.41
N GLU A 16 -2.67 5.20 1.18
CA GLU A 16 -3.57 4.58 0.21
C GLU A 16 -2.77 3.62 -0.67
N LEU A 17 -3.24 2.38 -0.77
CA LEU A 17 -2.77 1.38 -1.70
C LEU A 17 -3.59 1.55 -2.98
N CYS A 18 -2.98 2.17 -3.99
CA CYS A 18 -3.68 2.57 -5.21
C CYS A 18 -3.39 1.60 -6.36
N GLN A 19 -4.36 1.44 -7.27
CA GLN A 19 -4.16 0.78 -8.55
C GLN A 19 -4.84 1.57 -9.68
N ASP A 20 -4.09 1.88 -10.74
CA ASP A 20 -4.64 2.54 -11.92
C ASP A 20 -5.40 1.57 -12.86
N SER A 21 -6.07 2.12 -13.88
CA SER A 21 -6.80 1.32 -14.88
C SER A 21 -5.92 0.44 -15.75
N HIS A 22 -4.59 0.57 -15.67
CA HIS A 22 -3.61 -0.25 -16.37
C HIS A 22 -2.96 -1.29 -15.45
N GLY A 23 -3.49 -1.48 -14.24
CA GLY A 23 -2.97 -2.45 -13.27
C GLY A 23 -1.70 -1.99 -12.56
N ARG A 24 -1.27 -0.73 -12.67
CA ARG A 24 -0.09 -0.25 -11.95
C ARG A 24 -0.46 0.04 -10.51
N ARG A 25 0.21 -0.64 -9.59
CA ARG A 25 0.07 -0.45 -8.15
C ARG A 25 1.06 0.60 -7.65
N SER A 26 0.61 1.44 -6.72
CA SER A 26 1.44 2.47 -6.09
C SER A 26 0.97 2.76 -4.67
N LEU A 27 1.83 3.40 -3.88
CA LEU A 27 1.48 3.96 -2.59
C LEU A 27 1.30 5.47 -2.69
N ARG A 28 0.29 5.99 -2.01
CA ARG A 28 0.07 7.42 -1.86
C ARG A 28 -0.03 7.78 -0.38
N LEU A 29 0.74 8.78 0.02
CA LEU A 29 0.62 9.38 1.34
C LEU A 29 -0.49 10.44 1.32
N THR A 30 -1.44 10.34 2.26
CA THR A 30 -2.57 11.25 2.35
C THR A 30 -2.68 11.82 3.76
N ASP A 31 -2.76 13.15 3.87
CA ASP A 31 -3.11 13.84 5.12
C ASP A 31 -4.57 13.54 5.46
N THR A 32 -4.82 13.03 6.68
CA THR A 32 -6.14 12.59 7.12
C THR A 32 -7.19 13.70 7.09
N LYS A 33 -6.79 14.97 7.23
CA LYS A 33 -7.68 16.13 7.22
C LYS A 33 -8.08 16.58 5.81
N THR A 34 -7.27 16.22 4.81
CA THR A 34 -7.52 16.58 3.40
C THR A 34 -7.83 15.37 2.53
N ALA A 35 -8.04 14.20 3.17
CA ALA A 35 -8.43 12.98 2.50
C ALA A 35 -9.75 13.18 1.74
N GLY A 36 -9.66 13.16 0.41
CA GLY A 36 -10.81 13.11 -0.48
C GLY A 36 -11.07 11.68 -0.94
N ASN A 37 -12.27 11.41 -1.44
CA ASN A 37 -12.57 10.11 -2.04
C ASN A 37 -11.84 9.99 -3.39
N ARG A 38 -11.01 8.95 -3.55
CA ARG A 38 -10.20 8.73 -4.74
C ARG A 38 -10.51 7.37 -5.35
N PRO A 39 -10.96 7.31 -6.61
CA PRO A 39 -11.45 6.07 -7.22
C PRO A 39 -10.36 5.04 -7.48
N ASP A 40 -9.08 5.44 -7.42
CA ASP A 40 -7.93 4.56 -7.61
C ASP A 40 -7.35 4.01 -6.29
N ALA A 41 -7.83 4.48 -5.13
CA ALA A 41 -7.47 3.92 -3.84
C ALA A 41 -8.27 2.62 -3.60
N ILE A 42 -7.55 1.50 -3.52
CA ILE A 42 -8.14 0.17 -3.34
C ILE A 42 -8.27 -0.15 -1.86
N PHE A 43 -7.19 0.09 -1.11
CA PHE A 43 -7.17 -0.03 0.34
C PHE A 43 -6.59 1.21 0.96
N GLU A 44 -6.94 1.42 2.23
CA GLU A 44 -6.37 2.48 3.06
C GLU A 44 -5.85 1.87 4.35
N THR A 45 -4.76 2.42 4.86
CA THR A 45 -4.25 2.10 6.20
C THR A 45 -4.98 2.90 7.27
N GLY A 46 -4.84 2.45 8.51
CA GLY A 46 -5.00 3.35 9.66
C GLY A 46 -4.00 4.52 9.63
N VAL A 47 -4.08 5.39 10.63
CA VAL A 47 -3.08 6.46 10.83
C VAL A 47 -1.71 5.81 11.05
N VAL A 48 -0.72 6.24 10.28
CA VAL A 48 0.64 5.71 10.34
C VAL A 48 1.52 6.64 11.17
N SER A 49 2.36 6.07 12.03
CA SER A 49 3.35 6.85 12.79
C SER A 49 4.28 7.61 11.85
N ASN A 50 4.49 8.89 12.11
CA ASN A 50 5.42 9.73 11.36
C ASN A 50 6.85 9.20 11.37
N ASP A 51 7.27 8.52 12.44
CA ASP A 51 8.60 7.90 12.52
C ASP A 51 8.74 6.75 11.53
N ILE A 52 7.71 5.90 11.40
CA ILE A 52 7.66 4.83 10.40
C ILE A 52 7.69 5.44 9.00
N LEU A 53 6.87 6.47 8.73
CA LEU A 53 6.83 7.14 7.42
C LEU A 53 8.16 7.74 7.01
N ARG A 54 8.97 8.20 7.96
CA ARG A 54 10.30 8.78 7.71
C ARG A 54 11.34 7.75 7.35
N THR A 55 11.23 6.53 7.85
CA THR A 55 12.16 5.43 7.49
C THR A 55 12.11 5.12 6.00
N ARG A 56 10.93 5.26 5.38
CA ARG A 56 10.66 4.90 3.97
C ARG A 56 10.99 3.44 3.67
N ASP A 57 11.01 2.61 4.71
CA ASP A 57 11.26 1.18 4.62
C ASP A 57 9.93 0.47 4.34
N LEU A 58 9.80 -0.12 3.14
CA LEU A 58 8.59 -0.82 2.72
C LEU A 58 8.32 -2.06 3.57
N TYR A 59 9.37 -2.75 4.00
CA TYR A 59 9.24 -3.98 4.78
C TYR A 59 8.72 -3.66 6.19
N LEU A 60 9.36 -2.68 6.86
CA LEU A 60 8.89 -2.18 8.15
C LEU A 60 7.45 -1.64 8.05
N LEU A 61 7.12 -0.98 6.93
CA LEU A 61 5.78 -0.47 6.70
C LEU A 61 4.75 -1.61 6.64
N SER A 62 5.00 -2.68 5.89
CA SER A 62 4.10 -3.84 5.82
C SER A 62 3.97 -4.57 7.18
N GLU A 63 5.04 -4.64 7.97
CA GLU A 63 5.02 -5.32 9.27
C GLU A 63 4.22 -4.56 10.32
N GLU A 64 4.40 -3.24 10.41
CA GLU A 64 3.87 -2.40 11.49
C GLU A 64 2.52 -1.76 11.17
N VAL A 65 2.17 -1.63 9.88
CA VAL A 65 0.95 -0.93 9.45
C VAL A 65 -0.13 -1.92 9.04
N ARG A 66 -1.37 -1.62 9.43
CA ARG A 66 -2.55 -2.40 9.05
C ARG A 66 -3.50 -1.57 8.20
N LEU A 67 -4.21 -2.27 7.31
CA LEU A 67 -5.34 -1.73 6.58
C LEU A 67 -6.49 -1.39 7.56
N VAL A 68 -7.39 -0.49 7.17
CA VAL A 68 -8.53 -0.06 8.00
C VAL A 68 -9.44 -1.23 8.38
N ASP A 69 -9.55 -2.24 7.52
CA ASP A 69 -10.29 -3.48 7.77
C ASP A 69 -9.53 -4.49 8.64
N GLY A 70 -8.31 -4.15 9.10
CA GLY A 70 -7.43 -5.01 9.87
C GLY A 70 -6.54 -5.92 9.02
N GLY A 71 -6.67 -5.87 7.69
CA GLY A 71 -5.86 -6.65 6.76
C GLY A 71 -4.37 -6.29 6.79
N GLN A 72 -3.57 -7.24 6.30
CA GLN A 72 -2.14 -7.06 6.07
C GLN A 72 -1.85 -6.95 4.58
N PHE A 73 -0.76 -6.25 4.27
CA PHE A 73 -0.25 -6.13 2.91
C PHE A 73 1.26 -6.30 2.95
N GLU A 74 1.82 -6.77 1.84
CA GLU A 74 3.24 -7.06 1.67
C GLU A 74 3.76 -6.46 0.37
N PHE A 75 5.07 -6.39 0.21
CA PHE A 75 5.72 -5.92 -1.01
C PHE A 75 6.55 -7.02 -1.64
N ASP A 76 6.51 -7.11 -2.97
CA ASP A 76 7.48 -7.92 -3.70
C ASP A 76 8.86 -7.21 -3.77
N ALA A 77 9.84 -7.89 -4.35
CA ALA A 77 11.19 -7.36 -4.55
C ALA A 77 11.25 -6.10 -5.44
N HIS A 78 10.18 -5.79 -6.18
CA HIS A 78 10.06 -4.59 -7.02
C HIS A 78 9.29 -3.46 -6.34
N GLY A 79 8.83 -3.65 -5.10
CA GLY A 79 8.05 -2.68 -4.35
C GLY A 79 6.59 -2.59 -4.78
N ILE A 80 6.07 -3.61 -5.47
CA ILE A 80 4.64 -3.76 -5.77
C ILE A 80 3.96 -4.32 -4.53
N TRP A 81 2.89 -3.66 -4.08
CA TRP A 81 2.12 -4.13 -2.94
C TRP A 81 1.13 -5.24 -3.32
N PHE A 82 0.87 -6.15 -2.39
CA PHE A 82 -0.12 -7.21 -2.46
C PHE A 82 -0.85 -7.33 -1.13
N THR A 83 -2.11 -7.78 -1.11
CA THR A 83 -2.69 -8.25 0.15
C THR A 83 -2.00 -9.54 0.57
N LYS A 84 -2.09 -9.90 1.85
CA LYS A 84 -1.51 -11.15 2.35
C LYS A 84 -2.01 -12.37 1.55
N GLU A 85 -3.31 -12.40 1.25
CA GLU A 85 -3.95 -13.48 0.50
C GLU A 85 -3.45 -13.55 -0.96
N GLU A 86 -3.22 -12.39 -1.59
CA GLU A 86 -2.66 -12.33 -2.94
C GLU A 86 -1.23 -12.84 -2.96
N MET A 87 -0.41 -12.47 -1.97
CA MET A 87 0.98 -12.92 -1.86
C MET A 87 1.05 -14.43 -1.58
N ASP A 88 0.24 -14.94 -0.66
CA ASP A 88 0.18 -16.38 -0.34
C ASP A 88 -0.22 -17.21 -1.57
N ALA A 89 -1.19 -16.74 -2.35
CA ALA A 89 -1.57 -17.41 -3.59
C ALA A 89 -0.43 -17.41 -4.63
N LEU A 90 0.37 -16.33 -4.71
CA LEU A 90 1.51 -16.27 -5.62
C LEU A 90 2.64 -17.22 -5.19
N ASP A 91 2.97 -17.24 -3.90
CA ASP A 91 4.04 -18.09 -3.34
C ASP A 91 3.70 -19.58 -3.44
N GLU A 92 2.42 -19.94 -3.31
CA GLU A 92 1.94 -21.30 -3.47
C GLU A 92 1.66 -21.69 -4.94
N GLU A 93 1.97 -20.82 -5.90
CA GLU A 93 1.68 -21.00 -7.33
C GLU A 93 0.19 -21.32 -7.63
N ARG A 94 -0.72 -20.77 -6.82
CA ARG A 94 -2.18 -20.92 -6.97
C ARG A 94 -2.78 -19.84 -7.86
N GLU A 95 -4.03 -20.07 -8.27
CA GLU A 95 -4.84 -19.02 -8.89
C GLU A 95 -5.09 -17.89 -7.90
N VAL A 96 -4.74 -16.66 -8.29
CA VAL A 96 -4.84 -15.48 -7.44
C VAL A 96 -6.20 -14.82 -7.64
N THR A 97 -6.97 -14.69 -6.55
CA THR A 97 -8.17 -13.84 -6.53
C THR A 97 -7.75 -12.40 -6.27
N TRP A 98 -7.63 -11.61 -7.33
CA TRP A 98 -7.23 -10.21 -7.21
C TRP A 98 -8.29 -9.39 -6.47
N SER A 99 -7.84 -8.59 -5.51
CA SER A 99 -8.66 -7.59 -4.80
C SER A 99 -9.22 -6.49 -5.72
N THR A 100 -8.66 -6.37 -6.92
CA THR A 100 -8.95 -5.35 -7.91
C THR A 100 -9.65 -5.92 -9.14
N LYS A 101 -10.39 -5.07 -9.88
CA LYS A 101 -11.09 -5.46 -11.12
C LYS A 101 -10.17 -5.97 -12.25
N SER A 102 -8.88 -5.67 -12.16
CA SER A 102 -7.88 -6.09 -13.12
C SER A 102 -6.62 -6.56 -12.37
N PRO A 103 -5.91 -7.56 -12.89
CA PRO A 103 -4.67 -8.03 -12.27
C PRO A 103 -3.62 -6.90 -12.24
N PRO A 104 -2.73 -6.88 -11.24
CA PRO A 104 -1.62 -5.97 -11.23
C PRO A 104 -0.66 -6.27 -12.38
N ARG A 105 -0.01 -5.22 -12.86
CA ARG A 105 1.09 -5.36 -13.82
C ARG A 105 2.32 -5.86 -13.06
N LEU A 106 2.52 -7.17 -13.10
CA LEU A 106 3.68 -7.82 -12.50
C LEU A 106 4.95 -7.47 -13.28
N ALA A 107 6.07 -7.37 -12.55
CA ALA A 107 7.37 -7.31 -13.18
C ALA A 107 7.67 -8.64 -13.92
N PRO A 108 8.47 -8.61 -15.00
CA PRO A 108 8.97 -9.84 -15.62
C PRO A 108 9.76 -10.65 -14.58
N ARG A 109 9.51 -11.96 -14.52
CA ARG A 109 10.27 -12.91 -13.69
C ARG A 109 11.67 -13.15 -14.25
#